data_AF-A0A520B9E8-F1
#
_entry.id   AF-A0A520B9E8-F1
#
_cell.length_a   1.000
_cell.length_b   1.000
_cell.length_c   1.000
_cell.angle_alpha   90.00
_cell.angle_beta   90.00
_cell.angle_gamma   90.00
#
_symmetry.space_group_name_H-M   'P 1'
#
loop_
_entity.id
_entity.type
_entity.pdbx_description
1 polymer ?
#
loop_
_entity_poly.entity_id
_entity_poly.type
_entity_poly.pdbx_seq_one_letter_code
_entity_poly.pdbx_strand_id
1 'polypeptide(L)' 'KLVVSRARRVQRFLSQPFHVAEQFTGLKGVLVDIKDTIKGFNMIMDGEVDEYPEAAFNLVGSIEDAIEKGKKLLAEAN' A
#
# COMPACT_ATOMS: atom_id res chain seq x y z
N LYS A 1 -15.29 -11.72 7.73
CA LYS A 1 -13.90 -12.01 7.27
C LYS A 1 -13.41 -10.95 6.27
N LEU A 2 -14.19 -10.62 5.22
CA LEU A 2 -13.84 -9.58 4.23
C LEU A 2 -13.55 -8.18 4.83
N VAL A 3 -14.37 -7.73 5.78
CA VAL A 3 -14.16 -6.44 6.47
C VAL A 3 -12.82 -6.40 7.21
N VAL A 4 -12.42 -7.54 7.81
CA VAL A 4 -11.14 -7.64 8.54
C VAL A 4 -9.96 -7.57 7.58
N SER A 5 -10.02 -8.24 6.42
CA SER A 5 -8.94 -8.16 5.42
C SER A 5 -8.81 -6.75 4.85
N ARG A 6 -9.92 -6.08 4.52
CA ARG A 6 -9.89 -4.68 4.06
C ARG A 6 -9.35 -3.74 5.14
N ALA A 7 -9.80 -3.88 6.39
CA ALA A 7 -9.27 -3.09 7.51
C ALA A 7 -7.76 -3.25 7.70
N ARG A 8 -7.24 -4.47 7.55
CA ARG A 8 -5.78 -4.74 7.61
C ARG A 8 -5.03 -4.10 6.45
N ARG A 9 -5.59 -4.12 5.24
CA ARG A 9 -5.02 -3.41 4.08
C ARG A 9 -4.97 -1.91 4.31
N VAL A 10 -6.05 -1.30 4.81
CA VAL A 10 -6.07 0.13 5.17
C VAL A 10 -5.02 0.45 6.25
N GLN A 11 -4.94 -0.35 7.30
CA GLN A 11 -3.94 -0.18 8.35
C GLN A 11 -2.51 -0.20 7.80
N ARG A 12 -2.24 -1.11 6.85
CA ARG A 12 -0.94 -1.20 6.17
C ARG A 12 -0.71 0.00 5.26
N PHE A 13 -1.70 0.41 4.49
CA PHE A 13 -1.61 1.52 3.54
C PHE A 13 -1.35 2.87 4.21
N LEU A 14 -1.73 3.02 5.48
CA LEU A 14 -1.35 4.17 6.31
C LEU A 14 0.16 4.24 6.62
N SER A 15 0.92 3.18 6.36
CA SER A 15 2.37 3.19 6.52
C SER A 15 3.05 3.71 5.26
N GLN A 16 3.86 4.75 5.42
CA GLN A 16 4.64 5.36 4.35
C GLN A 16 6.11 5.47 4.73
N PRO A 17 7.04 5.34 3.76
CA PRO A 17 8.45 5.63 3.98
C PRO A 17 8.65 7.15 4.16
N PHE A 18 9.29 7.54 5.27
CA PHE A 18 9.58 8.94 5.55
C PHE A 18 10.97 9.34 5.05
N HIS A 19 11.09 10.52 4.43
CA HIS A 19 12.37 11.09 3.98
C HIS A 19 13.42 11.15 5.10
N VAL A 20 13.01 11.48 6.33
CA VAL A 20 13.91 11.52 7.49
C VAL A 20 14.39 10.13 7.94
N ALA A 21 13.64 9.08 7.60
CA ALA A 21 13.95 7.71 7.94
C ALA A 21 14.75 6.98 6.86
N GLU A 22 15.02 7.62 5.71
CA GLU A 22 15.82 7.05 4.61
C GLU A 22 17.18 6.56 5.08
N GLN A 23 17.85 7.35 5.93
CA GLN A 23 19.19 7.03 6.45
C GLN A 23 19.22 5.75 7.30
N PHE A 24 18.09 5.36 7.91
CA PHE A 24 17.99 4.19 8.78
C PHE A 24 17.36 2.99 8.09
N THR A 25 16.42 3.22 7.17
CA THR A 25 15.63 2.17 6.53
C THR A 25 16.16 1.77 5.15
N GLY A 26 16.95 2.63 4.51
CA GLY A 26 17.38 2.47 3.12
C GLY A 26 16.24 2.59 2.10
N LEU A 27 15.01 2.86 2.54
CA LEU A 27 13.83 3.05 1.69
C LEU A 27 13.67 4.52 1.39
N LYS A 28 13.60 4.88 0.10
CA LYS A 28 13.35 6.25 -0.35
C LYS A 28 12.00 6.73 0.17
N GLY A 29 12.01 7.89 0.82
CA GLY A 29 10.82 8.59 1.28
C GLY A 29 9.97 9.03 0.10
N VAL A 30 8.66 9.02 0.33
CA VAL A 30 7.69 9.43 -0.68
C VAL A 30 6.76 10.47 -0.08
N LEU A 31 6.46 11.51 -0.86
CA LEU A 31 5.45 12.49 -0.53
C LEU A 31 4.22 12.18 -1.39
N VAL A 32 3.08 11.99 -0.74
CA VAL A 32 1.83 11.61 -1.38
C VAL A 32 0.87 12.80 -1.30
N ASP A 33 0.22 13.14 -2.42
CA ASP A 33 -0.81 14.18 -2.42
C ASP A 33 -2.05 13.67 -1.66
N ILE A 34 -2.80 14.60 -1.05
CA ILE A 34 -4.07 14.32 -0.40
C ILE A 34 -5.05 13.67 -1.39
N LYS A 35 -5.07 14.11 -2.65
CA LYS A 35 -5.96 13.55 -3.67
C LYS A 35 -5.68 12.08 -3.94
N ASP A 36 -4.41 11.70 -4.00
CA ASP A 36 -3.98 10.32 -4.25
C ASP A 36 -4.24 9.45 -3.02
N THR A 37 -4.09 10.02 -1.83
CA THR A 37 -4.44 9.34 -0.57
C THR A 37 -5.93 9.01 -0.54
N ILE A 38 -6.81 9.98 -0.83
CA ILE A 38 -8.27 9.76 -0.85
C ILE A 38 -8.64 8.70 -1.90
N LYS A 39 -8.06 8.79 -3.10
CA LYS A 39 -8.27 7.80 -4.17
C LYS A 39 -7.88 6.40 -3.71
N GLY A 40 -6.69 6.22 -3.16
CA GLY A 40 -6.21 4.92 -2.68
C GLY A 40 -7.08 4.34 -1.57
N PHE A 41 -7.51 5.17 -0.63
CA PHE A 41 -8.44 4.76 0.42
C PHE A 41 -9.78 4.28 -0.13
N ASN A 42 -10.37 5.01 -1.07
CA ASN A 42 -11.64 4.61 -1.68
C ASN A 42 -11.48 3.29 -2.45
N MET A 43 -10.42 3.13 -3.24
CA MET A 43 -10.16 1.88 -3.96
C MET A 43 -10.05 0.65 -3.04
N ILE A 44 -9.44 0.79 -1.86
CA ILE A 44 -9.36 -0.29 -0.85
C ILE A 44 -10.75 -0.56 -0.24
N MET A 45 -11.53 0.49 0.03
CA MET A 45 -12.87 0.37 0.61
C MET A 45 -13.87 -0.26 -0.36
N ASP A 46 -13.81 0.13 -1.64
CA ASP A 46 -14.64 -0.39 -2.73
C ASP A 46 -14.22 -1.82 -3.11
N GLY A 47 -12.97 -2.20 -2.82
CA GLY A 47 -12.44 -3.55 -3.00
C GLY A 47 -11.83 -3.79 -4.37
N GLU A 48 -11.50 -2.74 -5.11
CA GLU A 48 -10.87 -2.83 -6.43
C GLU A 48 -9.49 -3.52 -6.39
N VAL A 49 -8.84 -3.45 -5.23
CA VAL A 49 -7.50 -3.99 -4.98
C VAL A 49 -7.52 -5.25 -4.11
N ASP A 50 -8.67 -5.92 -4.02
CA ASP A 50 -8.85 -7.09 -3.15
C ASP A 50 -8.07 -8.33 -3.61
N GLU A 51 -7.59 -8.35 -4.84
CA GLU A 51 -6.74 -9.40 -5.40
C GLU A 51 -5.30 -9.40 -4.83
N TYR A 52 -4.84 -8.28 -4.27
CA TYR A 52 -3.46 -8.15 -3.79
C TYR A 52 -3.30 -8.55 -2.31
N PRO A 53 -2.16 -9.16 -1.94
CA PRO A 53 -1.87 -9.55 -0.56
C PRO A 53 -1.71 -8.32 0.36
N GLU A 54 -2.01 -8.47 1.65
CA GLU A 54 -1.87 -7.38 2.65
C GLU A 54 -0.45 -6.79 2.70
N ALA A 55 0.57 -7.61 2.40
CA ALA A 55 1.97 -7.19 2.36
C ALA A 55 2.28 -6.17 1.25
N ALA A 56 1.46 -6.13 0.19
CA ALA A 56 1.60 -5.18 -0.90
C ALA A 56 1.33 -3.73 -0.45
N PHE A 57 0.48 -3.55 0.56
CA PHE A 57 0.10 -2.24 1.10
C PHE A 57 1.06 -1.73 2.18
N ASN A 58 2.13 -2.47 2.49
CA ASN A 58 3.04 -2.10 3.56
C ASN A 58 4.19 -1.23 3.04
N LEU A 59 4.44 -0.08 3.68
CA LEU A 59 5.50 0.87 3.36
C LEU A 59 5.49 1.27 1.88
N VAL A 60 4.33 1.76 1.44
CA VAL A 60 4.11 2.26 0.08
C VAL A 60 3.71 3.74 0.15
N GLY A 61 3.94 4.48 -0.92
CA GLY A 61 3.48 5.87 -1.02
C GLY A 61 2.07 5.92 -1.61
N SER A 62 1.98 5.62 -2.90
CA SER A 62 0.73 5.68 -3.66
C SER A 62 0.02 4.31 -3.73
N ILE A 63 -1.24 4.33 -4.17
CA ILE A 63 -1.99 3.08 -4.40
C ILE A 63 -1.41 2.31 -5.60
N GLU A 64 -0.88 3.02 -6.58
CA GLU A 64 -0.18 2.46 -7.74
C GLU A 64 1.06 1.66 -7.30
N ASP A 65 1.84 2.17 -6.34
CA ASP A 65 2.99 1.44 -5.77
C ASP A 65 2.54 0.14 -5.08
N ALA A 66 1.42 0.19 -4.36
CA ALA A 66 0.81 -0.99 -3.74
C ALA A 66 0.41 -2.04 -4.79
N ILE A 67 -0.18 -1.61 -5.90
CA ILE A 67 -0.58 -2.50 -7.00
C ILE A 67 0.66 -3.13 -7.66
N GLU A 68 1.69 -2.34 -7.96
CA GLU A 68 2.93 -2.85 -8.55
C GLU A 68 3.63 -3.86 -7.63
N LYS A 69 3.72 -3.54 -6.34
CA LYS A 69 4.27 -4.43 -5.33
C LYS A 69 3.43 -5.71 -5.18
N GLY A 70 2.11 -5.58 -5.25
CA GLY A 70 1.18 -6.70 -5.24
C GLY A 70 1.38 -7.65 -6.42
N LYS A 71 1.54 -7.10 -7.64
CA LYS A 71 1.84 -7.88 -8.83
C LYS A 71 3.17 -8.63 -8.73
N LYS A 72 4.22 -7.99 -8.19
CA LYS A 72 5.52 -8.64 -7.96
C LYS A 72 5.40 -9.80 -6.96
N LEU A 73 4.74 -9.57 -5.84
CA LEU A 73 4.52 -10.62 -4.82
C LEU A 73 3.71 -11.80 -5.35
N LEU A 74 2.72 -11.55 -6.20
CA LEU A 74 1.95 -12.60 -6.87
C LEU A 74 2.78 -13.36 -7.91
N ALA A 75 3.67 -12.66 -8.63
CA ALA A 75 4.57 -13.29 -9.60
C ALA A 75 5.65 -14.15 -8.93
N GLU A 76 6.18 -13.72 -7.77
CA GLU A 76 7.19 -14.46 -7.00
C GLU A 76 6.59 -15.68 -6.26
N ALA A 77 5.28 -15.74 -6.09
CA ALA A 77 4.59 -16.85 -5.45
C ALA A 77 4.21 -18.01 -6.41
N ASN A 78 4.41 -17.82 -7.73
CA ASN A 78 4.18 -18.82 -8.78
C ASN A 78 5.50 -19.44 -9.24
#